data_AF-A0A0U1NRH1-F1
#
_entry.id   AF-A0A0U1NRH1-F1
#
_cell.length_a   1.000
_cell.length_b   1.000
_cell.length_c   1.000
_cell.angle_alpha   90.00
_cell.angle_beta   90.00
_cell.angle_gamma   90.00
#
_symmetry.space_group_name_H-M   'P 1'
#
loop_
_entity.id
_entity.type
_entity.pdbx_description
1 polymer ?
#
loop_
_entity_poly.entity_id
_entity_poly.type
_entity_poly.pdbx_seq_one_letter_code
_entity_poly.pdbx_strand_id
1 'polypeptide(L)'
;MAQSFPVQLIKNRYWASLYHLFQNHWKLKSVFTTKYFDLNAETVKFQALKRNAAPWSSSEKIMLNLALHLFNERNKFNLSDLDYLDDYNRKLAFEAMKIRFGS
;
A
#
# COMPACT_ATOMS: atom_id res chain seq x y z
N MET A 1 -18.79 1.52 8.65
CA MET A 1 -18.12 1.45 9.96
C MET A 1 -16.64 1.18 9.73
N ALA A 2 -15.75 1.94 10.37
CA ALA A 2 -14.31 1.69 10.27
C ALA A 2 -13.97 0.48 11.15
N GLN A 3 -13.60 -0.64 10.52
CA GLN A 3 -13.08 -1.80 11.25
C GLN A 3 -11.78 -1.37 11.93
N SER A 4 -11.68 -1.56 13.25
CA SER A 4 -10.43 -1.31 13.96
C SER A 4 -9.36 -2.25 13.37
N PHE A 5 -8.27 -1.69 12.86
CA PHE A 5 -7.21 -2.49 12.28
C PHE A 5 -6.58 -3.36 13.39
N PRO A 6 -6.52 -4.70 13.21
CA PRO A 6 -6.06 -5.59 14.28
C PRO A 6 -4.62 -5.26 14.69
N VAL A 7 -4.38 -5.09 16.00
CA VAL A 7 -3.07 -4.69 16.55
C VAL A 7 -1.95 -5.65 16.13
N GLN A 8 -2.26 -6.94 15.98
CA GLN A 8 -1.32 -7.95 15.51
C GLN A 8 -0.79 -7.68 14.09
N LEU A 9 -1.61 -7.11 13.20
CA LEU A 9 -1.20 -6.78 11.84
C LEU A 9 -0.25 -5.58 11.80
N ILE A 10 -0.34 -4.68 12.79
CA ILE A 10 0.59 -3.55 12.93
C ILE A 10 1.99 -4.04 13.33
N LYS A 11 2.10 -5.16 14.06
CA LYS A 11 3.40 -5.77 14.39
C LYS A 11 4.05 -6.45 13.19
N ASN A 12 3.28 -6.82 12.19
CA ASN A 12 3.77 -7.45 10.97
C ASN A 12 4.24 -6.35 9.99
N ARG A 13 5.56 -6.25 9.75
CA ARG A 13 6.16 -5.25 8.84
C ARG A 13 5.59 -5.22 7.42
N TYR A 14 5.07 -6.35 6.90
CA TYR A 14 4.40 -6.42 5.58
C TYR A 14 3.09 -5.64 5.63
N TRP A 15 2.28 -5.90 6.65
CA TRP A 15 1.00 -5.24 6.87
C TRP A 15 1.16 -3.79 7.34
N ALA A 16 2.13 -3.51 8.20
CA ALA A 16 2.40 -2.18 8.74
C ALA A 16 2.78 -1.19 7.63
N SER A 17 3.66 -1.59 6.71
CA SER A 17 4.08 -0.74 5.58
C SER A 17 2.93 -0.50 4.60
N LEU A 18 2.14 -1.54 4.28
CA LEU A 18 0.94 -1.40 3.49
C LEU A 18 -0.07 -0.47 4.17
N TYR A 19 -0.34 -0.69 5.46
CA TYR A 19 -1.28 0.10 6.23
C TYR A 19 -0.89 1.58 6.30
N HIS A 20 0.40 1.88 6.47
CA HIS A 20 0.92 3.25 6.45
C HIS A 20 0.56 3.98 5.15
N LEU A 21 0.79 3.35 3.99
CA LEU A 21 0.44 3.93 2.70
C LEU A 21 -1.06 4.11 2.54
N PHE A 22 -1.86 3.10 2.90
CA PHE A 22 -3.31 3.16 2.76
C PHE A 22 -3.99 4.11 3.75
N GLN A 23 -3.38 4.42 4.91
CA GLN A 23 -3.95 5.40 5.83
C GLN A 23 -3.62 6.86 5.48
N ASN A 24 -2.42 7.10 4.95
CA ASN A 24 -1.90 8.45 4.74
C ASN A 24 -2.12 8.95 3.32
N HIS A 25 -2.17 8.08 2.31
CA HIS A 25 -2.46 8.49 0.93
C HIS A 25 -3.97 8.51 0.67
N TRP A 26 -4.54 9.68 0.36
CA TRP A 26 -5.98 9.89 0.18
C TRP A 26 -6.63 8.89 -0.81
N LYS A 27 -5.98 8.63 -1.95
CA LYS A 27 -6.49 7.66 -2.94
C LYS A 27 -6.45 6.22 -2.46
N LEU A 28 -5.34 5.76 -1.90
CA LEU A 28 -5.24 4.40 -1.33
C LEU A 28 -6.24 4.21 -0.19
N LYS A 29 -6.43 5.23 0.65
CA LYS A 29 -7.43 5.22 1.73
C LYS A 29 -8.84 4.96 1.22
N SER A 30 -9.20 5.53 0.06
CA SER A 30 -10.53 5.35 -0.54
C SER A 30 -10.85 3.89 -0.89
N VAL A 31 -9.84 3.04 -1.07
CA VAL A 31 -10.00 1.62 -1.38
C VAL A 31 -9.61 0.70 -0.22
N PHE A 32 -9.27 1.25 0.95
CA PHE A 32 -8.96 0.46 2.14
C PHE A 32 -10.24 -0.09 2.79
N THR A 33 -10.83 -1.11 2.16
CA THR A 33 -12.15 -1.67 2.50
C THR A 33 -12.14 -3.20 2.48
N THR A 34 -13.12 -3.82 3.16
CA THR A 34 -13.33 -5.28 3.18
C THR A 34 -13.56 -5.91 1.81
N LYS A 35 -13.86 -5.09 0.78
CA LYS A 35 -13.95 -5.55 -0.62
C LYS A 35 -12.61 -6.12 -1.12
N TYR A 36 -11.51 -5.48 -0.74
CA TYR A 36 -10.17 -5.78 -1.24
C TYR A 36 -9.24 -6.37 -0.17
N PHE A 37 -9.54 -6.14 1.11
CA PHE A 37 -8.74 -6.55 2.25
C PHE A 37 -9.52 -7.53 3.12
N ASP A 38 -8.97 -8.72 3.33
CA ASP A 38 -9.46 -9.64 4.35
C ASP A 38 -8.44 -9.67 5.49
N LEU A 39 -8.72 -8.91 6.54
CA LEU A 39 -7.83 -8.78 7.69
C LEU A 39 -7.82 -10.05 8.57
N ASN A 40 -8.85 -10.90 8.47
CA ASN A 40 -8.92 -12.15 9.23
C ASN A 40 -8.12 -13.26 8.54
N ALA A 41 -8.22 -13.33 7.21
CA ALA A 41 -7.45 -14.27 6.41
C ALA A 41 -6.04 -13.74 6.07
N GLU A 42 -5.72 -12.51 6.47
CA GLU A 42 -4.49 -11.81 6.11
C GLU A 42 -4.22 -11.79 4.59
N THR A 43 -5.27 -11.58 3.79
CA THR A 43 -5.16 -11.54 2.32
C THR A 43 -5.54 -10.19 1.72
N VAL A 44 -4.92 -9.89 0.56
CA VAL A 44 -5.17 -8.69 -0.22
C VAL A 44 -5.46 -9.08 -1.67
N LYS A 45 -6.56 -8.59 -2.24
CA LYS A 45 -6.98 -8.89 -3.62
C LYS A 45 -6.26 -8.00 -4.63
N PHE A 46 -4.99 -8.32 -4.90
CA PHE A 46 -4.09 -7.53 -5.76
C PHE A 46 -4.68 -7.19 -7.13
N GLN A 47 -5.22 -8.20 -7.84
CA GLN A 47 -5.78 -8.01 -9.18
C GLN A 47 -7.03 -7.11 -9.17
N ALA A 48 -7.84 -7.18 -8.11
CA ALA A 48 -9.01 -6.33 -7.98
C ALA A 48 -8.60 -4.86 -7.72
N LEU A 49 -7.57 -4.63 -6.90
CA LEU A 49 -7.02 -3.29 -6.66
C LEU A 49 -6.40 -2.70 -7.94
N LYS A 50 -5.57 -3.46 -8.65
CA LYS A 50 -4.97 -3.00 -9.92
C LYS A 50 -6.02 -2.65 -10.97
N ARG A 51 -7.08 -3.47 -11.09
CA ARG A 51 -8.22 -3.16 -11.97
C ARG A 51 -8.96 -1.89 -11.55
N ASN A 52 -9.19 -1.71 -10.25
CA ASN A 52 -9.82 -0.48 -9.75
C ASN A 52 -8.95 0.77 -9.97
N ALA A 53 -7.63 0.60 -9.96
CA ALA A 53 -6.66 1.65 -10.22
C ALA A 53 -6.39 1.92 -11.70
N ALA A 54 -7.02 1.20 -12.64
CA ALA A 54 -6.85 1.44 -14.07
C ALA A 54 -7.07 2.92 -14.50
N PRO A 55 -8.07 3.66 -13.99
CA PRO A 55 -8.30 5.06 -14.33
C PRO A 55 -7.50 6.05 -13.46
N TRP A 56 -6.65 5.59 -12.54
CA TRP A 56 -5.89 6.47 -11.64
C TRP A 56 -4.74 7.15 -12.36
N SER A 57 -4.22 8.23 -11.76
CA SER A 57 -3.02 8.90 -12.23
C SER A 57 -1.79 7.99 -12.13
N SER A 58 -0.72 8.33 -12.85
CA SER A 58 0.53 7.58 -12.79
C SER A 58 1.11 7.54 -11.37
N SER A 59 1.12 8.67 -10.66
CA SER A 59 1.60 8.76 -9.28
C SER A 59 0.79 7.86 -8.34
N GLU A 60 -0.55 7.89 -8.44
CA GLU A 60 -1.43 7.02 -7.63
C GLU A 60 -1.19 5.53 -7.90
N LYS A 61 -0.97 5.16 -9.17
CA LYS A 61 -0.65 3.79 -9.58
C LYS A 61 0.70 3.33 -9.03
N ILE A 62 1.70 4.21 -9.05
CA ILE A 62 3.03 3.93 -8.47
C ILE A 62 2.88 3.66 -6.97
N MET A 63 2.15 4.52 -6.25
CA MET A 63 1.91 4.34 -4.80
C MET A 63 1.18 3.02 -4.49
N LEU A 64 0.19 2.64 -5.30
CA LEU A 64 -0.48 1.34 -5.14
C LEU A 64 0.49 0.18 -5.42
N ASN A 65 1.25 0.23 -6.52
CA ASN A 65 2.17 -0.83 -6.89
C ASN A 65 3.26 -1.01 -5.84
N LEU A 66 3.78 0.08 -5.27
CA LEU A 66 4.70 0.06 -4.15
C LEU A 66 4.06 -0.65 -2.95
N ALA A 67 2.86 -0.24 -2.53
CA ALA A 67 2.18 -0.86 -1.38
C ALA A 67 1.99 -2.38 -1.55
N LEU A 68 1.61 -2.81 -2.76
CA LEU A 68 1.47 -4.23 -3.09
C LEU A 68 2.83 -4.96 -3.11
N HIS A 69 3.90 -4.31 -3.56
CA HIS A 69 5.26 -4.86 -3.52
C HIS A 69 5.78 -5.02 -2.09
N LEU A 70 5.59 -4.02 -1.23
CA LEU A 70 6.00 -4.07 0.17
C LEU A 70 5.23 -5.17 0.94
N PHE A 71 3.97 -5.41 0.60
CA PHE A 71 3.18 -6.51 1.16
C PHE A 71 3.58 -7.88 0.61
N ASN A 72 3.93 -7.97 -0.67
CA ASN A 72 4.36 -9.22 -1.29
C ASN A 72 5.35 -8.94 -2.42
N GLU A 73 6.61 -9.32 -2.17
CA GLU A 73 7.74 -9.09 -3.08
C GLU A 73 7.61 -9.75 -4.45
N ARG A 74 6.72 -10.75 -4.60
CA ARG A 74 6.38 -11.33 -5.91
C ARG A 74 5.79 -10.29 -6.86
N ASN A 75 5.21 -9.22 -6.34
CA ASN A 75 4.78 -8.10 -7.16
C ASN A 75 5.98 -7.21 -7.47
N LYS A 76 6.55 -7.34 -8.68
CA LYS A 76 7.69 -6.53 -9.11
C LYS A 76 7.35 -5.02 -9.06
N PHE A 77 8.29 -4.23 -8.56
CA PHE A 77 8.23 -2.77 -8.52
C PHE A 77 9.56 -2.21 -9.03
N ASN A 78 9.49 -1.18 -9.87
CA ASN A 78 10.67 -0.49 -10.36
C ASN A 78 10.96 0.70 -9.46
N LEU A 79 12.12 0.72 -8.79
CA LEU A 79 12.49 1.81 -7.87
C LEU A 79 12.63 3.16 -8.60
N SER A 80 13.01 3.16 -9.87
CA SER A 80 13.07 4.38 -10.68
C SER A 80 11.70 5.04 -10.87
N ASP A 81 10.59 4.31 -10.65
CA ASP A 81 9.26 4.90 -10.73
C ASP A 81 9.03 5.93 -9.61
N LEU A 82 9.80 5.88 -8.52
CA LEU A 82 9.71 6.83 -7.41
C LEU A 82 10.11 8.26 -7.81
N ASP A 83 10.89 8.43 -8.88
CA ASP A 83 11.32 9.74 -9.38
C ASP A 83 10.15 10.53 -10.00
N TYR A 84 9.04 9.87 -10.34
CA TYR A 84 7.83 10.51 -10.85
C TYR A 84 6.84 10.94 -9.76
N LEU A 85 7.17 10.70 -8.49
CA LEU A 85 6.33 11.11 -7.37
C LEU A 85 6.61 12.56 -6.98
N ASP A 86 5.54 13.27 -6.60
CA ASP A 86 5.68 14.54 -5.88
C ASP A 86 6.33 14.33 -4.50
N ASP A 87 6.78 15.43 -3.88
CA ASP A 87 7.49 15.39 -2.60
C ASP A 87 6.72 14.68 -1.49
N TYR A 88 5.40 14.81 -1.48
CA TYR A 88 4.54 14.20 -0.47
C TYR A 88 4.49 12.68 -0.64
N ASN A 89 4.17 12.21 -1.84
CA ASN A 89 4.08 10.79 -2.17
C ASN A 89 5.44 10.10 -2.05
N ARG A 90 6.51 10.78 -2.44
CA ARG A 90 7.89 10.31 -2.27
C ARG A 90 8.25 10.13 -0.80
N LYS A 91 7.91 11.10 0.05
CA LYS A 91 8.13 10.98 1.50
C LYS A 91 7.36 9.78 2.08
N LEU A 92 6.09 9.61 1.73
CA LEU A 92 5.30 8.46 2.17
C LEU A 92 5.89 7.12 1.72
N ALA A 93 6.35 7.05 0.47
CA ALA A 93 7.00 5.87 -0.08
C ALA A 93 8.25 5.49 0.74
N PHE A 94 9.11 6.46 1.07
CA PHE A 94 10.29 6.22 1.91
C PHE A 94 9.96 5.81 3.33
N GLU A 95 8.96 6.42 3.96
CA GLU A 95 8.49 6.00 5.28
C GLU A 95 7.99 4.55 5.27
N ALA A 96 7.20 4.17 4.27
CA ALA A 96 6.70 2.80 4.13
C ALA A 96 7.83 1.79 3.87
N MET A 97 8.81 2.15 3.03
CA MET A 97 10.00 1.33 2.82
C MET A 97 10.82 1.18 4.11
N LYS A 98 10.95 2.24 4.91
CA LYS A 98 11.60 2.18 6.22
C LYS A 98 10.84 1.27 7.18
N ILE A 99 9.51 1.27 7.21
CA ILE A 99 8.73 0.32 8.01
C ILE A 99 8.96 -1.12 7.54
N ARG A 100 9.07 -1.32 6.22
CA ARG A 100 9.22 -2.64 5.61
C ARG A 100 10.59 -3.27 5.85
N PHE A 101 11.65 -2.48 5.65
CA PHE A 101 13.04 -2.95 5.60
C PHE A 101 13.91 -2.42 6.75
N GLY A 102 13.39 -1.49 7.55
CA GLY A 102 14.08 -0.97 8.71
C GLY A 102 14.24 -2.05 9.77
N SER A 103 15.50 -2.42 9.98
CA SER A 103 16.04 -3.08 11.15
C SER A 103 15.96 -2.18 12.38
#